data_AF-A0A1B8P1K9-F1
#
_entry.id   AF-A0A1B8P1K9-F1
#
_cell.length_a   1.000
_cell.length_b   1.000
_cell.length_c   1.000
_cell.angle_alpha   90.00
_cell.angle_beta   90.00
_cell.angle_gamma   90.00
#
_symmetry.space_group_name_H-M   'P 1'
#
loop_
_entity.id
_entity.type
_entity.pdbx_description
1 polymer ?
#
loop_
_entity_poly.entity_id
_entity_poly.type
_entity_poly.pdbx_seq_one_letter_code
_entity_poly.pdbx_strand_id
1 'polypeptide(L)' 'MTHCETVLHHFLMNAECFPNREAVSDSASSLTYGELDRRSDAVASFLREQGWAREILFP' A
#
# COMPACT_ATOMS: atom_id res chain seq x y z
N MET A 1 3.77 22.00 -0.15
CA MET A 1 4.24 20.64 -0.48
C MET A 1 3.01 19.84 -0.89
N THR A 2 3.04 19.31 -2.10
CA THR A 2 1.90 18.90 -2.93
C THR A 2 1.08 17.79 -2.27
N HIS A 3 -0.13 18.10 -1.79
CA HIS A 3 -1.13 17.10 -1.41
C HIS A 3 -1.63 16.43 -2.69
N CYS A 4 -1.01 15.33 -3.09
CA CYS A 4 -1.64 14.39 -4.01
C CYS A 4 -2.68 13.63 -3.20
N GLU A 5 -3.95 14.02 -3.26
CA GLU A 5 -5.10 13.28 -2.70
C GLU A 5 -5.31 11.95 -3.46
N THR A 6 -4.30 11.09 -3.41
CA THR A 6 -4.35 9.75 -3.98
C THR A 6 -4.69 8.77 -2.88
N VAL A 7 -5.38 7.69 -3.23
CA VAL A 7 -5.64 6.58 -2.31
C VAL A 7 -4.33 6.09 -1.66
N LEU A 8 -3.24 6.03 -2.44
CA LEU A 8 -1.93 5.66 -1.93
C LEU A 8 -1.43 6.62 -0.85
N HIS A 9 -1.59 7.93 -1.04
CA HIS A 9 -1.16 8.92 -0.03
C HIS A 9 -1.91 8.75 1.29
N HIS A 10 -3.24 8.63 1.24
CA HIS A 10 -4.04 8.40 2.45
C HIS A 10 -3.71 7.05 3.11
N PHE A 11 -3.46 6.02 2.31
CA PHE A 11 -3.03 4.72 2.81
C PHE A 11 -1.71 4.81 3.59
N LEU A 12 -0.67 5.41 2.99
CA LEU A 12 0.65 5.54 3.62
C LEU A 12 0.58 6.37 4.90
N MET A 13 -0.20 7.46 4.90
CA MET A 13 -0.44 8.25 6.11
C MET A 13 -1.04 7.42 7.25
N ASN A 14 -1.99 6.54 6.96
CA ASN A 14 -2.58 5.66 7.97
C ASN A 14 -1.59 4.57 8.43
N ALA A 15 -0.76 4.04 7.54
CA ALA A 15 0.29 3.08 7.90
C ALA A 15 1.34 3.68 8.83
N GLU A 16 1.73 4.94 8.62
CA GLU A 16 2.67 5.66 9.49
C GLU A 16 2.03 6.04 10.83
N CYS A 17 0.83 6.63 10.81
CA CYS A 17 0.22 7.18 12.02
C CYS A 17 -0.48 6.12 12.89
N PHE A 18 -0.99 5.05 12.27
CA PHE A 18 -1.83 4.05 12.92
C PHE A 18 -1.46 2.61 12.49
N PRO A 19 -0.20 2.17 12.66
CA PRO A 19 0.28 0.90 12.11
C PRO A 19 -0.45 -0.33 12.66
N ASN A 20 -0.97 -0.26 13.89
CA ASN A 20 -1.66 -1.37 14.56
C ASN A 20 -3.18 -1.35 14.36
N ARG A 21 -3.73 -0.37 13.63
CA ARG A 21 -5.17 -0.29 13.36
C ARG A 21 -5.53 -1.24 12.23
N GLU A 22 -6.64 -1.96 12.37
CA GLU A 22 -7.16 -2.83 11.31
C GLU A 22 -7.46 -2.00 10.04
N ALA A 23 -6.91 -2.44 8.91
CA ALA A 23 -7.07 -1.84 7.60
C ALA A 23 -8.05 -2.62 6.73
N VAL A 24 -7.93 -3.95 6.75
CA VAL A 24 -8.75 -4.88 5.97
C VAL A 24 -9.03 -6.11 6.81
N SER A 25 -10.27 -6.57 6.78
CA SER A 25 -10.69 -7.84 7.38
C SER A 25 -11.59 -8.61 6.43
N ASP A 26 -11.46 -9.93 6.46
CA ASP A 26 -12.36 -10.88 5.82
C ASP A 26 -12.85 -11.91 6.85
N SER A 27 -13.55 -12.95 6.40
CA SER A 27 -14.09 -13.97 7.30
C SER A 27 -13.04 -14.83 7.99
N ALA A 28 -11.79 -14.85 7.51
CA ALA A 28 -10.73 -15.74 7.97
C ALA A 28 -9.59 -14.98 8.69
N SER A 29 -9.37 -13.72 8.36
CA SER A 29 -8.22 -12.96 8.84
C SER A 29 -8.45 -11.44 8.80
N SER A 30 -7.62 -10.73 9.55
CA SER A 30 -7.49 -9.29 9.40
C SER A 30 -6.04 -8.87 9.30
N LEU A 31 -5.83 -7.72 8.67
CA LEU A 31 -4.53 -7.08 8.53
C LEU A 31 -4.61 -5.66 9.07
N THR A 32 -3.60 -5.31 9.84
CA THR A 32 -3.36 -3.94 10.26
C THR A 32 -2.78 -3.12 9.10
N TYR A 33 -2.80 -1.79 9.20
CA TYR A 33 -2.18 -0.94 8.17
C TYR A 33 -0.68 -1.26 7.99
N GLY A 34 0.08 -1.48 9.08
CA GLY A 34 1.48 -1.90 8.99
C GLY A 34 1.67 -3.34 8.49
N GLU A 35 0.70 -4.21 8.78
CA GLU A 35 0.40 -5.50 8.13
C GLU A 35 0.45 -5.42 6.61
N LEU A 36 -0.48 -4.63 6.10
CA LEU A 36 -0.81 -4.50 4.70
C LEU A 36 0.29 -3.76 3.92
N ASP A 37 0.90 -2.73 4.51
CA ASP A 37 1.98 -1.96 3.89
C ASP A 37 3.21 -2.83 3.58
N ARG A 38 3.73 -3.55 4.57
CA ARG A 38 4.89 -4.45 4.39
C ARG A 38 4.63 -5.55 3.35
N ARG A 39 3.42 -6.11 3.32
CA ARG A 39 3.06 -7.13 2.33
C ARG A 39 2.95 -6.53 0.92
N SER A 40 2.40 -5.32 0.81
CA SER A 40 2.30 -4.60 -0.46
C SER A 40 3.69 -4.26 -1.01
N ASP A 41 4.62 -3.85 -0.15
CA ASP A 41 6.02 -3.60 -0.52
C ASP A 41 6.74 -4.85 -1.01
N ALA A 42 6.50 -6.00 -0.37
CA ALA A 42 7.06 -7.27 -0.82
C ALA A 42 6.57 -7.65 -2.24
N VAL A 43 5.26 -7.49 -2.49
CA VAL A 43 4.68 -7.70 -3.83
C VAL A 43 5.28 -6.71 -4.83
N ALA A 44 5.41 -5.43 -4.47
CA ALA A 44 5.98 -4.42 -5.34
C ALA A 44 7.46 -4.70 -5.65
N SER A 45 8.26 -5.19 -4.70
CA SER A 45 9.65 -5.62 -4.94
C SER A 45 9.69 -6.77 -5.94
N PHE A 46 8.89 -7.81 -5.70
CA PHE A 46 8.80 -8.95 -6.60
C PHE A 46 8.43 -8.53 -8.02
N LEU A 47 7.42 -7.66 -8.19
CA LEU A 47 7.01 -7.17 -9.51
C LEU A 47 8.13 -6.37 -10.21
N ARG A 48 8.86 -5.52 -9.47
CA ARG A 48 10.01 -4.78 -10.03
C ARG A 48 11.13 -5.71 -10.47
N GLU A 49 11.41 -6.76 -9.70
CA GLU A 49 12.40 -7.79 -10.05
C GLU A 49 12.00 -8.55 -11.34
N GLN A 50 10.70 -8.71 -11.59
CA GLN A 50 10.16 -9.28 -12.82
C GLN A 50 10.09 -8.28 -14.00
N GLY A 51 10.55 -7.03 -13.81
CA GLY A 51 10.58 -5.99 -14.85
C GLY A 51 9.29 -5.18 -15.01
N TRP A 52 8.31 -5.33 -14.10
CA TRP A 52 7.06 -4.57 -14.14
C TRP A 52 7.28 -3.21 -13.47
N ALA A 53 7.22 -2.16 -14.28
CA ALA A 53 7.22 -0.78 -13.80
C ALA A 53 5.79 -0.28 -13.63
N ARG A 54 5.64 0.84 -12.90
CA ARG A 54 4.38 1.59 -12.84
C ARG A 54 3.92 1.83 -14.28
N GLU A 55 2.69 1.45 -14.59
CA GLU A 55 2.09 1.78 -15.88
C GLU A 55 2.05 3.31 -15.98
N ILE A 56 2.82 3.85 -16.94
CA ILE A 56 2.73 5.26 -17.27
C ILE A 56 1.47 5.37 -18.11
N LEU A 57 0.44 5.98 -17.55
CA LEU A 57 -0.78 6.32 -18.28
C LEU A 57 -0.36 7.30 -19.39
N PHE A 58 -0.23 6.79 -20.61
CA PHE A 58 -0.01 7.62 -21.80
C PHE A 58 -1.29 8.45 -22.04
N PRO A 59 -1.16 9.72 -22.48
CA PRO A 59 -2.29 10.60 -22.75
C PRO A 59 -3.20 10.10 -23.88
#